data_AF-A0A564Z1K3-F1
#
_entry.id   AF-A0A564Z1K3-F1
#
_cell.length_a   1.000
_cell.length_b   1.000
_cell.length_c   1.000
_cell.angle_alpha   90.00
_cell.angle_beta   90.00
_cell.angle_gamma   90.00
#
_symmetry.space_group_name_H-M   'P 1'
#
loop_
_entity.id
_entity.type
_entity.pdbx_description
1 polymer ?
#
loop_
_entity_poly.entity_id
_entity_poly.type
_entity_poly.pdbx_seq_one_letter_code
_entity_poly.pdbx_strand_id
1 'polypeptide(L)' 'MDIPVQWAIVKDALGEPQLFDGNTDDNTVKLVNFSRPIVARYVRLNPQRWHGLIALRMELFGCEYHPFTVQFD' A
#
# COMPACT_ATOMS: atom_id res chain seq x y z
N MET A 1 -12.08 20.51 12.08
CA MET A 1 -11.63 20.88 10.72
C MET A 1 -11.28 19.58 10.03
N ASP A 2 -12.12 19.12 9.10
CA ASP A 2 -11.88 17.87 8.38
C ASP A 2 -10.88 18.13 7.25
N ILE A 3 -9.62 17.71 7.45
CA ILE A 3 -8.63 17.71 6.38
C ILE A 3 -9.06 16.64 5.37
N PRO A 4 -9.33 16.98 4.10
CA PRO A 4 -9.78 16.00 3.12
C PRO A 4 -8.67 14.99 2.83
N VAL A 5 -9.02 13.69 2.87
CA VAL A 5 -8.10 12.61 2.50
C VAL A 5 -7.87 12.66 1.00
N GLN A 6 -6.62 12.86 0.60
CA GLN A 6 -6.18 12.76 -0.79
C GLN A 6 -5.61 11.37 -1.05
N TRP A 7 -6.15 10.67 -2.05
CA TRP A 7 -5.69 9.33 -2.42
C TRP A 7 -4.63 9.41 -3.52
N ALA A 8 -3.51 8.72 -3.32
CA ALA A 8 -2.49 8.51 -4.34
C ALA A 8 -2.48 7.04 -4.78
N ILE A 9 -2.35 6.81 -6.09
CA ILE A 9 -2.20 5.46 -6.65
C ILE A 9 -0.72 5.09 -6.64
N VAL A 10 -0.40 3.88 -6.18
CA VAL A 10 0.97 3.34 -6.27
C VAL A 10 1.28 3.06 -7.74
N LYS A 11 2.43 3.56 -8.21
CA LYS A 11 2.85 3.47 -9.61
C LYS A 11 4.08 2.58 -9.78
N ASP A 12 4.18 1.94 -10.93
CA ASP A 12 5.33 1.16 -11.34
C ASP A 12 6.49 2.06 -11.82
N ALA A 13 7.56 1.45 -12.34
CA ALA A 13 8.72 2.16 -12.86
C ALA A 13 8.44 3.02 -14.11
N LEU A 14 7.35 2.73 -14.83
CA LEU A 14 6.90 3.46 -16.01
C LEU A 14 5.93 4.59 -15.67
N GLY A 15 5.45 4.65 -14.42
CA GLY A 15 4.51 5.67 -13.96
C GLY A 15 3.04 5.24 -14.09
N GLU A 16 2.79 3.99 -14.45
CA GLU A 16 1.46 3.40 -14.59
C GLU A 16 0.96 2.82 -13.27
N PRO A 17 -0.37 2.68 -13.05
CA PRO A 17 -0.90 2.03 -11.86
C PRO A 17 -0.30 0.65 -11.64
N GLN A 18 0.35 0.44 -10.50
CA GLN A 18 0.97 -0.83 -10.16
C GLN A 18 -0.10 -1.88 -9.87
N LEU A 19 -0.12 -2.93 -10.68
CA LEU A 19 -0.85 -4.17 -10.36
C LEU A 19 0.07 -5.09 -9.56
N PHE A 20 -0.44 -5.59 -8.44
CA PHE A 20 0.24 -6.56 -7.60
C PHE A 20 -0.37 -7.93 -7.83
N ASP A 21 0.47 -8.96 -7.93
CA ASP A 21 -0.03 -10.32 -8.01
C ASP A 21 -0.58 -10.76 -6.65
N GLY A 22 -1.84 -11.18 -6.64
CA GLY A 22 -2.49 -11.75 -5.45
C GLY A 22 -2.04 -13.18 -5.14
N ASN A 23 -2.62 -13.75 -4.09
CA ASN A 23 -2.45 -15.15 -3.71
C ASN A 23 -2.98 -16.09 -4.81
N THR A 24 -2.37 -17.28 -4.91
CA THR A 24 -2.79 -18.35 -5.82
C THR A 24 -3.56 -19.47 -5.10
N ASP A 25 -3.58 -19.43 -3.77
CA ASP A 25 -4.31 -20.33 -2.88
C ASP A 25 -4.70 -19.59 -1.59
N ASP A 26 -5.52 -20.23 -0.75
CA ASP A 26 -6.16 -19.60 0.40
C ASP A 26 -5.30 -19.57 1.68
N ASN A 27 -4.16 -20.27 1.70
CA ASN A 27 -3.40 -20.54 2.92
C ASN A 27 -1.98 -19.95 2.90
N THR A 28 -1.36 -19.85 1.73
CA THR A 28 0.02 -19.35 1.63
C THR A 28 0.05 -17.83 1.76
N VAL A 29 0.96 -17.33 2.60
CA VAL A 29 1.22 -15.89 2.70
C VAL A 29 2.06 -15.47 1.50
N LYS A 30 1.53 -14.55 0.70
CA LYS A 30 2.27 -13.89 -0.37
C LYS A 30 2.76 -12.53 0.09
N LEU A 31 4.08 -12.36 0.17
CA LEU A 31 4.69 -11.08 0.48
C LEU A 31 4.79 -10.22 -0.79
N VAL A 32 4.32 -8.98 -0.69
CA VAL A 32 4.42 -7.99 -1.76
C VAL A 32 5.29 -6.83 -1.27
N ASN A 33 6.45 -6.65 -1.89
CA ASN A 33 7.36 -5.56 -1.55
C ASN A 33 7.10 -4.34 -2.45
N PHE A 34 6.99 -3.17 -1.84
CA PHE A 34 6.97 -1.92 -2.59
C PHE A 34 8.39 -1.54 -3.01
N SER A 35 8.56 -1.09 -4.27
CA SER A 35 9.86 -0.64 -4.79
C SER A 35 10.37 0.63 -4.09
N ARG A 36 9.46 1.40 -3.48
CA ARG A 36 9.75 2.59 -2.70
C ARG A 36 8.88 2.58 -1.44
N PRO A 37 9.38 3.09 -0.30
CA PRO A 37 8.57 3.25 0.89
C PRO A 37 7.42 4.23 0.64
N ILE A 38 6.25 3.91 1.18
CA ILE A 38 5.03 4.73 1.06
C ILE A 38 4.77 5.39 2.41
N VAL A 39 4.74 6.72 2.45
CA VAL A 39 4.33 7.48 3.64
C VAL A 39 2.82 7.70 3.57
N ALA A 40 2.06 7.02 4.43
CA ALA A 40 0.60 7.13 4.44
C ALA A 40 0.03 6.89 5.84
N ARG A 41 -1.09 7.55 6.13
CA ARG A 41 -1.94 7.25 7.30
C ARG A 41 -3.07 6.26 6.97
N TYR A 42 -3.54 6.30 5.72
CA TYR A 42 -4.63 5.47 5.24
C TYR A 42 -4.16 4.67 4.04
N VAL A 43 -4.41 3.37 4.07
CA VAL A 43 -4.09 2.45 2.97
C VAL A 43 -5.39 1.82 2.48
N ARG A 44 -5.58 1.80 1.17
CA ARG A 44 -6.69 1.12 0.51
C ARG A 44 -6.13 0.10 -0.46
N LEU A 45 -6.48 -1.16 -0.27
CA LEU A 45 -6.28 -2.20 -1.26
C LEU A 45 -7.57 -2.32 -2.11
N ASN A 46 -7.43 -2.33 -3.43
CA ASN A 46 -8.55 -2.50 -4.35
C ASN A 46 -8.37 -3.77 -5.20
N PRO A 47 -9.02 -4.89 -4.85
CA PRO A 47 -8.92 -6.14 -5.61
C PRO A 47 -9.37 -5.96 -7.06
N GLN A 48 -8.50 -6.32 -8.01
CA GLN A 48 -8.80 -6.21 -9.45
C GLN A 48 -9.30 -7.52 -10.06
N ARG A 49 -8.87 -8.67 -9.53
CA ARG A 49 -9.28 -10.02 -9.92
C ARG A 49 -9.33 -10.92 -8.69
N TRP A 50 -10.23 -11.91 -8.70
CA TRP A 50 -10.43 -12.85 -7.60
C TRP A 50 -10.96 -14.19 -8.13
N HIS A 51 -10.85 -15.23 -7.32
CA HIS A 51 -11.46 -16.54 -7.56
C HIS A 51 -12.51 -16.80 -6.48
N GLY A 52 -13.76 -17.06 -6.86
CA GLY A 52 -14.86 -17.20 -5.92
C GLY A 52 -15.32 -15.86 -5.32
N LEU A 53 -15.19 -15.70 -4.00
CA LEU A 53 -15.54 -14.46 -3.30
C LEU A 53 -14.30 -13.60 -3.04
N ILE A 54 -14.50 -12.30 -2.91
CA ILE A 54 -13.42 -11.37 -2.52
C ILE A 54 -13.18 -11.52 -1.02
N ALA A 55 -12.08 -12.18 -0.64
CA ALA A 55 -11.64 -12.34 0.74
C ALA A 55 -10.12 -12.18 0.84
N LEU A 56 -9.64 -11.59 1.93
CA LEU A 56 -8.23 -11.33 2.17
C LEU A 56 -7.92 -11.29 3.67
N ARG A 57 -6.73 -11.75 4.05
CA ARG A 57 -6.07 -11.42 5.30
C ARG A 57 -4.75 -10.74 4.96
N MET A 58 -4.51 -9.55 5.50
CA MET A 58 -3.27 -8.81 5.22
C MET A 58 -2.68 -8.19 6.47
N GLU A 59 -1.39 -7.95 6.39
CA GLU A 59 -0.61 -7.19 7.36
C GLU A 59 0.27 -6.20 6.59
N LEU A 60 0.40 -4.99 7.12
CA LEU A 60 1.26 -3.96 6.54
C LEU A 60 2.54 -3.87 7.35
N PHE A 61 3.68 -4.00 6.67
CA PHE A 61 5.00 -3.84 7.25
C PHE A 61 5.52 -2.43 6.98
N GLY A 62 6.07 -1.78 8.00
CA GLY A 62 6.60 -0.43 7.90
C GLY A 62 7.37 -0.01 9.14
N CYS A 63 7.76 1.27 9.18
CA CYS A 63 8.42 1.90 10.31
C CYS A 63 7.82 3.28 10.57
N GLU A 64 8.16 3.88 11.71
CA GLU A 64 7.74 5.23 12.04
C GLU A 64 8.40 6.26 11.12
N TYR A 65 7.58 7.11 10.51
CA TYR A 65 8.05 8.19 9.66
C TYR A 65 8.61 9.34 10.52
N HIS A 66 9.91 9.58 10.41
CA HIS A 66 10.60 10.68 11.06
C HIS A 66 10.87 11.79 10.04
N PRO A 67 10.07 12.88 10.02
CA PRO A 67 10.34 14.00 9.13
C PRO A 67 11.61 14.72 9.58
N PHE A 68 12.49 15.02 8.63
CA PHE A 68 13.57 15.97 8.90
C PHE A 68 12.95 17.33 9.21
N THR A 69 13.06 17.77 10.46
CA THR A 69 12.57 19.06 10.90
C THR A 69 13.79 19.95 11.09
N VAL A 70 13.92 21.00 10.26
CA VAL A 70 14.91 22.04 10.53
C VAL A 70 14.47 22.76 11.80
N GLN A 71 15.22 22.56 12.88
CA GLN A 71 15.06 23.34 14.10
C GLN A 71 15.87 24.62 13.90
N PHE A 72 15.21 25.77 14.03
CA PHE A 72 15.90 27.06 14.12
C PHE A 72 16.02 27.39 15.59
N ASP A 73 17.25 27.50 16.06
CA ASP A 73 17.59 27.96 17.41
C ASP A 73 17.24 29.45 17.58
#